data_AF-A0A2R6NZE1-F1
#
_entry.id   AF-A0A2R6NZE1-F1
#
_cell.length_a   1.000
_cell.length_b   1.000
_cell.length_c   1.000
_cell.angle_alpha   90.00
_cell.angle_beta   90.00
_cell.angle_gamma   90.00
#
_symmetry.space_group_name_H-M   'P 1'
#
loop_
_entity.id
_entity.type
_entity.pdbx_description
1 polymer ?
#
loop_
_entity_poly.entity_id
_entity_poly.type
_entity_poly.pdbx_seq_one_letter_code
_entity_poly.pdbx_strand_id
1 'polypeptide(L)'
;MVNDSTAILIDTHELQDNYYDLESKNLLPSNWEWSEQAHQAGYNKQMPNLDRIQANGDPLYASFVDYFGDDVSRNQSKSWNKHRNAHVTHWNLPRKLLQQEFHTHFISTSPNASIPKQFHEFKKTIE
;
A
#
# COMPACT_ATOMS: atom_id res chain seq x y z
N MET A 1 -19.60 9.10 4.96
CA MET A 1 -19.80 8.50 3.62
C MET A 1 -18.97 9.31 2.65
N VAL A 2 -18.05 8.67 1.93
CA VAL A 2 -17.33 9.34 0.83
C VAL A 2 -18.32 9.47 -0.34
N ASN A 3 -18.49 10.69 -0.86
CA ASN A 3 -19.36 10.93 -2.00
C ASN A 3 -18.56 10.74 -3.30
N ASP A 4 -18.56 9.53 -3.85
CA ASP A 4 -17.83 9.19 -5.07
C ASP A 4 -18.50 9.70 -6.37
N SER A 5 -19.62 10.42 -6.25
CA SER A 5 -20.41 10.85 -7.42
C SER A 5 -19.73 11.96 -8.23
N THR A 6 -18.76 12.66 -7.64
CA THR A 6 -18.12 13.84 -8.21
C THR A 6 -16.64 13.87 -7.89
N ALA A 7 -15.79 13.83 -8.90
CA ALA A 7 -14.36 14.10 -8.75
C ALA A 7 -14.15 15.61 -8.55
N ILE A 8 -13.49 15.98 -7.45
CA ILE A 8 -13.02 17.34 -7.21
C ILE A 8 -11.53 17.42 -7.53
N LEU A 9 -11.11 18.46 -8.23
CA LEU A 9 -9.70 18.77 -8.45
C LEU A 9 -9.25 19.72 -7.34
N ILE A 10 -8.28 19.28 -6.55
CA ILE A 10 -7.66 20.06 -5.48
C ILE A 10 -6.24 20.33 -5.92
N ASP A 11 -5.80 21.59 -5.86
CA ASP A 11 -4.42 21.92 -6.17
C ASP A 11 -3.49 21.35 -5.08
N THR A 12 -2.35 20.80 -5.49
CA THR A 12 -1.42 20.13 -4.57
C THR A 12 -0.88 21.08 -3.49
N HIS A 13 -0.75 22.37 -3.79
CA HIS A 13 -0.30 23.35 -2.79
C HIS A 13 -1.31 23.55 -1.65
N GLU A 14 -2.60 23.24 -1.87
CA GLU A 14 -3.64 23.31 -0.83
C GLU A 14 -3.52 22.16 0.18
N LEU A 15 -2.76 21.11 -0.14
CA LEU A 15 -2.54 19.92 0.70
C LEU A 15 -1.18 19.93 1.42
N GLN A 16 -0.54 21.09 1.53
CA GLN A 16 0.80 21.21 2.11
C GLN A 16 0.84 21.08 3.64
N ASP A 17 -0.29 21.33 4.31
CA ASP A 17 -0.39 21.37 5.76
C ASP A 17 -0.72 20.00 6.33
N ASN A 18 0.06 19.54 7.32
CA ASN A 18 -0.26 18.33 8.06
C ASN A 18 -1.25 18.60 9.20
N TYR A 19 -1.69 17.56 9.91
CA TYR A 19 -2.67 17.68 11.00
C TYR A 19 -2.32 18.76 12.05
N TYR A 20 -1.05 18.88 12.46
CA TYR A 20 -0.64 19.86 13.46
C TYR A 20 -0.56 21.28 12.89
N ASP A 21 -0.19 21.42 11.61
CA ASP A 21 -0.23 22.70 10.94
C ASP A 21 -1.68 23.22 10.89
N LEU A 22 -2.64 22.35 10.56
CA LEU A 22 -4.06 22.68 10.57
C LEU A 22 -4.59 22.99 11.97
N GLU A 23 -4.15 22.26 13.00
CA GLU A 23 -4.50 22.51 14.40
C GLU A 23 -4.00 23.89 14.86
N SER A 24 -2.71 24.17 14.64
CA SER A 24 -2.09 25.45 15.03
C SER A 24 -2.71 26.65 14.31
N LYS A 25 -3.14 26.47 13.06
CA LYS A 25 -3.83 27.49 12.26
C LYS A 25 -5.33 27.61 12.59
N ASN A 26 -5.86 26.79 13.49
CA ASN A 26 -7.31 26.67 13.77
C ASN A 26 -8.14 26.40 12.50
N LEU A 27 -7.56 25.68 11.54
CA LEU A 27 -8.22 25.29 10.28
C LEU A 27 -8.85 23.89 10.34
N LEU A 28 -8.67 23.18 11.45
CA LEU A 28 -9.40 21.94 11.68
C LEU A 28 -10.91 22.26 11.75
N PRO A 29 -11.77 21.52 11.01
CA PRO A 29 -13.20 21.70 11.09
C PRO A 29 -13.67 21.57 12.54
N SER A 30 -14.28 22.63 13.07
CA SER A 30 -14.86 22.65 14.41
C SER A 30 -16.01 21.64 14.55
N ASN A 31 -16.61 21.26 13.43
CA ASN A 31 -17.65 20.27 13.28
C ASN A 31 -17.16 19.07 12.47
N TRP A 32 -15.98 18.49 12.79
CA TRP A 32 -15.62 17.18 12.24
C TRP A 32 -16.69 16.17 12.66
N GLU A 33 -17.75 16.07 11.88
CA GLU A 33 -18.76 15.03 12.00
C GLU A 33 -18.08 13.77 11.51
N TRP A 34 -17.33 13.17 12.43
CA TRP A 34 -16.91 11.80 12.31
C TRP A 34 -18.16 11.00 11.95
N SER A 35 -18.05 10.11 10.97
CA SER A 35 -19.16 9.20 10.74
C SER A 35 -19.45 8.47 12.05
N GLU A 36 -20.72 8.20 12.32
CA GLU A 36 -21.12 7.57 13.59
C GLU A 36 -20.32 6.29 13.87
N GLN A 37 -19.98 5.55 12.81
CA GLN A 37 -19.12 4.37 12.86
C GLN A 37 -17.69 4.69 13.37
N ALA A 38 -17.10 5.80 12.91
CA ALA A 38 -15.76 6.21 13.31
C ALA A 38 -15.73 6.73 14.76
N HIS A 39 -16.84 7.35 15.21
CA HIS A 39 -17.00 7.74 16.60
C HIS A 39 -17.14 6.53 17.53
N GLN A 40 -17.95 5.54 17.14
CA GLN A 40 -18.11 4.28 17.87
C GLN A 40 -16.80 3.47 17.92
N ALA A 41 -15.99 3.51 16.86
CA ALA A 41 -14.67 2.89 16.83
C ALA A 41 -13.61 3.65 17.68
N GLY A 42 -13.93 4.85 18.15
CA GLY A 42 -13.06 5.62 19.05
C GLY A 42 -11.84 6.27 18.39
N TYR A 43 -11.82 6.39 17.06
CA TYR A 43 -10.66 6.92 16.32
C TYR A 43 -10.34 8.37 16.71
N ASN A 44 -11.34 9.17 17.04
CA ASN A 44 -11.15 10.54 17.51
C ASN A 44 -10.32 10.61 18.81
N LYS A 45 -10.37 9.59 19.67
CA LYS A 45 -9.59 9.52 20.92
C LYS A 45 -8.19 8.94 20.71
N GLN A 46 -7.93 8.33 19.56
CA GLN A 46 -6.69 7.64 19.21
C GLN A 46 -5.85 8.42 18.19
N MET A 47 -6.19 9.68 17.94
CA MET A 47 -5.40 10.60 17.14
C MET A 47 -4.38 11.33 18.02
N PRO A 48 -3.14 11.53 17.56
CA PRO A 48 -2.57 11.03 16.30
C PRO A 48 -2.28 9.52 16.36
N ASN A 49 -2.13 8.87 15.19
CA ASN A 49 -1.84 7.43 15.08
C ASN A 49 -0.75 7.00 16.11
N LEU A 50 -1.02 5.92 16.86
CA LEU A 50 -0.13 5.35 17.87
C LEU A 50 1.28 5.07 17.33
N ASP A 51 1.40 4.68 16.05
CA ASP A 51 2.71 4.45 15.40
C ASP A 51 3.60 5.70 15.44
N ARG A 52 3.01 6.91 15.52
CA ARG A 52 3.76 8.17 15.67
C ARG A 52 4.53 8.22 16.98
N ILE A 53 4.00 7.61 18.05
CA ILE A 53 4.69 7.51 19.34
C ILE A 53 5.95 6.65 19.17
N GLN A 54 5.83 5.52 18.48
CA GLN A 54 6.96 4.64 18.16
C GLN A 54 7.99 5.35 17.27
N ALA A 55 7.54 6.19 16.33
CA ALA A 55 8.40 6.97 15.45
C ALA A 55 9.07 8.19 16.13
N ASN A 56 8.77 8.51 17.39
CA ASN A 56 9.31 9.67 18.11
C ASN A 56 9.22 11.00 17.34
N GLY A 57 8.15 11.17 16.56
CA GLY A 57 7.95 12.36 15.73
C GLY A 57 8.55 12.30 14.32
N ASP A 58 9.30 11.25 13.98
CA ASP A 58 9.79 11.05 12.61
C ASP A 58 8.62 10.75 11.64
N PRO A 59 8.74 11.17 10.36
CA PRO A 59 7.75 10.84 9.34
C PRO A 59 7.65 9.32 9.12
N LEU A 60 6.44 8.79 9.17
CA LEU A 60 6.16 7.41 8.81
C LEU A 60 5.86 7.31 7.32
N TYR A 61 6.56 6.41 6.63
CA TYR A 61 6.32 6.09 5.23
C TYR A 61 5.74 4.68 5.10
N ALA A 62 4.56 4.57 4.50
CA ALA A 62 4.00 3.28 4.12
C ALA A 62 4.52 2.89 2.73
N SER A 63 5.16 1.72 2.61
CA SER A 63 5.57 1.12 1.35
C SER A 63 4.62 -0.03 1.03
N PHE A 64 3.92 0.07 -0.10
CA PHE A 64 3.07 -1.00 -0.59
C PHE A 64 3.83 -1.80 -1.64
N VAL A 65 3.70 -3.11 -1.53
CA VAL A 65 4.45 -4.07 -2.33
C VAL A 65 3.45 -5.06 -2.94
N ASP A 66 3.41 -5.12 -4.27
CA ASP A 66 2.55 -6.03 -5.01
C ASP A 66 3.35 -7.30 -5.33
N TYR A 67 2.97 -8.41 -4.70
CA TYR A 67 3.55 -9.73 -4.95
C TYR A 67 2.66 -10.50 -5.92
N PHE A 68 3.25 -10.96 -7.03
CA PHE A 68 2.53 -11.76 -8.02
C PHE A 68 3.36 -12.94 -8.51
N GLY A 69 2.65 -14.00 -8.90
CA GLY A 69 3.25 -15.23 -9.42
C GLY A 69 2.88 -15.46 -10.87
N ASP A 70 3.89 -15.81 -11.68
CA ASP A 70 3.70 -16.22 -13.07
C ASP A 70 3.90 -17.74 -13.20
N ASP A 71 2.88 -18.42 -13.73
CA ASP A 71 2.93 -19.85 -13.99
C ASP A 71 3.20 -20.10 -15.49
N VAL A 72 4.48 -20.22 -15.82
CA VAL A 72 4.93 -20.48 -17.19
C VAL A 72 4.83 -21.97 -17.59
N SER A 73 4.26 -22.81 -16.73
CA SER A 73 4.15 -24.26 -16.97
C SER A 73 3.23 -24.63 -18.14
N ARG A 74 2.41 -23.70 -18.62
CA ARG A 74 1.48 -23.92 -19.74
C ARG A 74 2.12 -23.70 -21.12
N ASN A 75 3.42 -23.50 -21.22
CA ASN A 75 4.10 -23.39 -22.50
C ASN A 75 4.13 -24.77 -23.20
N GLN A 76 3.18 -25.01 -24.12
CA GLN A 76 2.97 -26.28 -24.83
C GLN A 76 4.20 -26.74 -25.64
N SER A 77 5.08 -25.81 -26.03
CA SER A 77 6.29 -26.11 -26.79
C SER A 77 7.47 -26.62 -25.95
N LYS A 78 7.38 -26.54 -24.60
CA LYS A 78 8.47 -26.91 -23.68
C LYS A 78 7.94 -27.79 -22.55
N SER A 79 7.95 -29.10 -22.76
CA SER A 79 7.42 -30.14 -21.87
C SER A 79 8.06 -30.21 -20.48
N TRP A 80 9.20 -29.53 -20.27
CA TRP A 80 10.01 -29.63 -19.04
C TRP A 80 10.11 -28.33 -18.25
N ASN A 81 9.36 -27.29 -18.63
CA ASN A 81 9.53 -25.95 -18.07
C ASN A 81 8.45 -25.61 -17.02
N LYS A 82 8.15 -26.54 -16.09
CA LYS A 82 7.24 -26.23 -14.97
C LYS A 82 7.97 -25.36 -13.96
N HIS A 83 8.03 -24.07 -14.23
CA HIS A 83 8.57 -23.06 -13.32
C HIS A 83 7.43 -22.14 -12.90
N ARG A 84 7.28 -21.96 -11.59
CA ARG A 84 6.43 -20.90 -11.03
C ARG A 84 7.35 -19.83 -10.51
N ASN A 85 7.36 -18.70 -11.20
CA ASN A 85 8.17 -17.54 -10.85
C ASN A 85 7.35 -16.61 -9.96
N ALA A 86 8.01 -15.98 -9.00
CA ALA A 86 7.45 -14.97 -8.14
C ALA A 86 8.19 -13.66 -8.38
N HIS A 87 7.43 -12.58 -8.49
CA HIS A 87 7.90 -11.25 -8.74
C HIS A 87 7.25 -10.26 -7.78
N VAL A 88 7.86 -9.09 -7.70
CA VAL A 88 7.38 -8.01 -6.85
C VAL A 88 7.50 -6.66 -7.55
N THR A 89 6.52 -5.79 -7.34
CA THR A 89 6.54 -4.40 -7.82
C THR A 89 6.18 -3.44 -6.68
N HIS A 90 6.83 -2.28 -6.63
CA HIS A 90 6.54 -1.27 -5.61
C HIS A 90 5.31 -0.43 -6.00
N TRP A 91 4.25 -0.47 -5.20
CA TRP A 91 2.95 0.11 -5.57
C TRP A 91 2.89 1.63 -5.41
N ASN A 92 3.80 2.25 -4.65
CA ASN A 92 3.84 3.71 -4.54
C ASN A 92 4.42 4.39 -5.79
N LEU A 93 4.77 3.63 -6.83
CA LEU A 93 5.23 4.21 -8.09
C LEU A 93 4.04 4.78 -8.89
N PRO A 94 4.24 5.91 -9.62
CA PRO A 94 3.25 6.39 -10.56
C PRO A 94 2.78 5.30 -11.53
N ARG A 95 1.48 5.27 -11.84
CA ARG A 95 0.88 4.21 -12.67
C ARG A 95 1.58 3.97 -14.01
N LYS A 96 2.14 5.02 -14.61
CA LYS A 96 2.93 4.96 -15.86
C LYS A 96 4.23 4.15 -15.73
N LEU A 97 4.76 4.01 -14.52
CA LEU A 97 6.01 3.29 -14.22
C LEU A 97 5.75 1.86 -13.76
N LEU A 98 4.60 1.56 -13.15
CA LEU A 98 4.27 0.23 -12.61
C LEU A 98 4.40 -0.91 -13.63
N GLN A 99 4.12 -0.65 -14.91
CA GLN A 99 4.16 -1.66 -15.98
C GLN A 99 5.54 -1.78 -16.67
N GLN A 100 6.54 -1.01 -16.24
CA GLN A 100 7.88 -1.11 -16.82
C GLN A 100 8.65 -2.26 -16.17
N GLU A 101 9.34 -3.05 -17.00
CA GLU A 101 10.12 -4.21 -16.56
C GLU A 101 11.14 -3.86 -15.46
N PHE A 102 11.74 -2.66 -15.52
CA PHE A 102 12.69 -2.17 -14.52
C PHE A 102 12.14 -2.16 -13.09
N HIS A 103 10.82 -1.99 -12.94
CA HIS A 103 10.15 -1.93 -11.64
C HIS A 103 9.55 -3.27 -11.20
N THR A 104 9.74 -4.33 -11.99
CA THR A 104 9.37 -5.70 -11.65
C THR A 104 10.61 -6.46 -11.22
N HIS A 105 10.70 -6.79 -9.94
CA HIS A 105 11.85 -7.48 -9.37
C HIS A 105 11.56 -8.97 -9.20
N PHE A 106 12.50 -9.82 -9.60
CA PHE A 106 12.41 -11.25 -9.39
C PHE A 106 12.67 -11.61 -7.91
N ILE A 107 11.82 -12.46 -7.35
CA ILE A 107 11.95 -12.95 -5.97
C ILE A 107 12.45 -14.39 -5.96
N SER A 108 11.74 -15.29 -6.63
CA SER A 108 12.07 -16.72 -6.61
C SER A 108 11.48 -17.46 -7.79
N THR A 109 12.06 -18.63 -8.07
CA THR A 109 11.49 -19.62 -9.00
C THR A 109 11.48 -20.97 -8.32
N SER A 110 10.38 -21.71 -8.47
CA SER A 110 10.32 -23.08 -7.95
C SER A 110 9.51 -24.00 -8.87
N PRO A 111 10.05 -25.18 -9.22
CA PRO A 111 9.27 -26.21 -9.88
C PRO A 111 8.31 -26.91 -8.91
N ASN A 112 8.64 -26.97 -7.62
CA ASN A 112 7.92 -27.74 -6.60
C ASN A 112 7.01 -26.89 -5.73
N ALA A 113 7.42 -25.68 -5.32
CA ALA A 113 6.63 -24.84 -4.43
C ALA A 113 5.53 -24.09 -5.21
N SER A 114 4.29 -24.15 -4.72
CA SER A 114 3.19 -23.34 -5.26
C SER A 114 3.43 -21.85 -5.01
N ILE A 115 2.79 -20.96 -5.79
CA ILE A 115 2.89 -19.51 -5.57
C ILE A 115 2.49 -19.11 -4.14
N PRO A 116 1.39 -19.63 -3.56
CA PRO A 116 1.06 -19.35 -2.16
C PRO A 116 2.12 -19.80 -1.16
N LYS A 117 2.80 -20.93 -1.42
CA LYS A 117 3.89 -21.41 -0.55
C LYS A 117 5.10 -20.47 -0.64
N GLN A 118 5.44 -20.00 -1.83
CA GLN A 118 6.50 -19.00 -2.02
C GLN A 118 6.14 -17.68 -1.33
N PHE A 119 4.88 -17.24 -1.46
CA PHE A 119 4.38 -16.03 -0.79
C PHE A 119 4.44 -16.13 0.74
N HIS A 120 4.11 -17.29 1.31
CA HIS A 120 4.18 -17.50 2.76
C HIS A 120 5.59 -17.30 3.31
N GLU A 121 6.61 -17.84 2.63
CA GLU A 121 8.00 -17.66 3.05
C GLU A 121 8.50 -16.22 2.81
N PHE A 122 8.06 -15.59 1.71
CA PHE A 122 8.29 -14.16 1.49
C PHE A 122 7.72 -13.32 2.64
N LYS A 123 6.46 -13.56 3.03
CA LYS A 123 5.77 -12.84 4.10
C LYS A 123 6.52 -12.92 5.43
N LYS A 124 7.00 -14.10 5.82
CA LYS A 124 7.81 -14.28 7.04
C LYS A 124 9.14 -13.52 7.05
N THR A 125 9.63 -13.11 5.87
CA THR A 125 10.90 -12.40 5.77
C THR A 125 10.71 -10.89 5.95
N ILE A 126 9.51 -10.39 5.66
CA ILE A 126 9.18 -8.95 5.70
C ILE A 126 8.45 -8.51 6.97
N GLU A 127 7.79 -9.43 7.68
CA GLU A 127 7.10 -9.23 8.97
C GLU A 127 7.85 -9.96 10.11
#